data_AF-A0AAQ3UIY5-F1
#
_entry.id   AF-A0AAQ3UIY5-F1
#
_cell.length_a   1.000
_cell.length_b   1.000
_cell.length_c   1.000
_cell.angle_alpha   90.00
_cell.angle_beta   90.00
_cell.angle_gamma   90.00
#
_symmetry.space_group_name_H-M   'P 1'
#
loop_
_entity.id
_entity.type
_entity.pdbx_description
1 polymer ?
#
loop_
_entity_poly.entity_id
_entity_poly.type
_entity_poly.pdbx_seq_one_letter_code
_entity_poly.pdbx_strand_id
1 'polypeptide(L)'
;MHQLDVKNAFLHGALTETVYCSQPAGFVDPAPSDRHLLQRIITSLQQEFAVKDLGVLHHFLGVIVEPRPSGLLLHHRQYTLDILERARMTDCNPCSTPVDTQAKLSEDVGTPIADPTAYRNLAGAMQYLTFTRPDITYAVQQVCLHMHDPRKPHLTALKHLLRYLRGTI
;
A
#
# COMPACT_ATOMS: atom_id res chain seq x y z
N MET A 1 -9.94 -5.46 16.25
CA MET A 1 -9.78 -4.19 15.52
C MET A 1 -11.05 -3.97 14.70
N HIS A 2 -11.75 -2.85 14.89
CA HIS A 2 -12.96 -2.50 14.14
C HIS A 2 -12.61 -1.51 13.03
N GLN A 3 -13.31 -1.60 11.91
CA GLN A 3 -13.16 -0.67 10.79
C GLN A 3 -14.32 0.32 10.79
N LEU A 4 -14.00 1.61 10.81
CA LEU A 4 -14.97 2.69 10.72
C LEU A 4 -14.83 3.37 9.35
N ASP A 5 -15.95 3.52 8.63
CA ASP A 5 -16.03 4.26 7.37
C ASP A 5 -16.71 5.60 7.62
N VAL A 6 -16.00 6.71 7.37
CA VAL A 6 -16.53 8.07 7.56
C VAL A 6 -16.90 8.62 6.20
N LYS A 7 -18.20 8.78 5.93
CA LYS A 7 -18.66 9.41 4.70
C LYS A 7 -18.47 10.92 4.80
N ASN A 8 -17.42 11.43 4.16
CA ASN A 8 -17.19 12.85 3.89
C ASN A 8 -17.40 13.78 5.09
N ALA A 9 -16.42 13.85 5.99
CA ALA A 9 -16.16 15.09 6.69
C ALA A 9 -15.28 15.97 5.78
N PHE A 10 -15.88 16.58 4.75
CA PHE A 10 -15.21 17.66 4.03
C PHE A 10 -15.12 18.84 5.00
N LEU A 11 -13.99 18.96 5.69
CA LEU A 11 -13.61 20.20 6.35
C LEU A 11 -13.39 21.23 5.24
N HIS A 12 -14.40 22.04 4.94
CA HIS A 12 -14.29 23.16 4.01
C HIS A 12 -13.45 24.27 4.67
N GLY A 13 -12.13 24.09 4.66
CA GLY A 13 -11.16 25.04 5.18
C GLY A 13 -9.75 24.45 5.22
N ALA A 14 -8.72 25.28 5.01
CA ALA A 14 -7.34 24.87 5.23
C ALA A 14 -7.15 24.63 6.73
N LEU A 15 -6.92 23.38 7.13
CA LEU A 15 -6.58 23.04 8.51
C LEU A 15 -5.10 23.38 8.73
N THR A 16 -4.84 24.45 9.49
CA THR A 16 -3.50 24.84 9.94
C THR A 16 -2.99 24.01 11.11
N GLU A 17 -3.78 23.06 11.61
CA GLU A 17 -3.48 22.30 12.82
C GLU A 17 -3.23 20.82 12.50
N THR A 18 -2.16 20.29 13.09
CA THR A 18 -1.88 18.85 13.07
C THR A 18 -2.93 18.13 13.92
N VAL A 19 -3.85 17.42 13.27
CA VAL A 19 -4.86 16.61 13.97
C VAL A 19 -4.19 15.33 14.48
N TYR A 20 -4.03 15.24 15.80
CA TYR A 20 -3.66 13.99 16.47
C TYR A 20 -4.92 13.31 17.00
N CYS A 21 -5.10 12.02 16.73
CA CYS A 21 -6.09 11.20 17.45
C CYS A 21 -5.45 10.70 18.75
N SER A 22 -5.57 11.45 19.83
CA SER A 22 -5.35 10.96 21.18
C SER A 22 -6.67 10.54 21.81
N GLN A 23 -6.64 9.63 22.79
CA GLN A 23 -7.82 9.40 23.62
C GLN A 23 -8.17 10.71 24.35
N PRO A 24 -9.43 11.16 24.36
CA PRO A 24 -9.81 12.42 24.99
C PRO A 24 -9.48 12.41 26.49
N ALA A 25 -9.09 13.56 27.02
CA ALA A 25 -8.79 13.71 28.44
C ALA A 25 -10.00 13.28 29.29
N GLY A 26 -9.80 12.34 30.22
CA GLY A 26 -10.86 11.69 31.00
C GLY A 26 -11.33 10.33 30.47
N PHE A 27 -10.81 9.86 29.33
CA PHE A 27 -11.07 8.54 28.73
C PHE A 27 -9.80 7.69 28.55
N VAL A 28 -8.71 8.06 29.24
CA VAL A 28 -7.45 7.32 29.23
C VAL A 28 -7.58 6.11 30.14
N ASP A 29 -7.84 4.95 29.56
CA ASP A 29 -7.96 3.69 30.31
C ASP A 29 -6.60 2.98 30.39
N PRO A 30 -6.08 2.67 31.60
CA PRO A 30 -4.85 1.89 31.76
C PRO A 30 -5.01 0.40 31.41
N ALA A 31 -6.24 -0.10 31.20
CA ALA A 31 -6.51 -1.49 30.85
C ALA A 31 -6.59 -1.73 29.33
N PRO A 32 -6.18 -2.92 28.84
CA PRO A 32 -6.22 -3.21 27.41
C PRO A 32 -7.66 -3.42 26.94
N SER A 33 -8.15 -2.51 26.10
CA SER A 33 -9.30 -2.69 25.19
C SER A 33 -10.63 -3.11 25.85
N ASP A 34 -11.23 -2.24 26.68
CA ASP A 34 -12.62 -2.44 27.10
C ASP A 34 -13.59 -2.30 25.91
N ARG A 35 -14.35 -3.37 25.62
CA ARG A 35 -15.37 -3.38 24.55
C ARG A 35 -16.46 -2.34 24.80
N HIS A 36 -16.76 -2.01 26.05
CA HIS A 36 -17.72 -0.96 26.39
C HIS A 36 -17.19 0.44 26.05
N LEU A 37 -15.90 0.70 26.29
CA LEU A 37 -15.25 1.95 25.89
C LEU A 37 -15.25 2.09 24.36
N LEU A 38 -14.86 1.03 23.63
CA LEU A 38 -14.88 1.02 22.17
C LEU A 38 -16.29 1.33 21.64
N GLN A 39 -17.31 0.66 22.17
CA GLN A 39 -18.69 0.90 21.76
C GLN A 39 -19.15 2.33 22.06
N ARG A 40 -18.80 2.88 23.23
CA ARG A 40 -19.11 4.27 23.58
C ARG A 40 -18.46 5.26 22.62
N ILE A 41 -17.18 5.07 22.29
CA ILE A 41 -16.46 5.92 21.34
C ILE A 41 -17.10 5.85 19.94
N ILE A 42 -17.41 4.65 19.46
CA ILE A 42 -18.08 4.46 18.16
C ILE A 42 -19.43 5.20 18.15
N THR A 43 -20.25 5.02 19.20
CA THR A 43 -21.54 5.70 19.31
C THR A 43 -21.39 7.22 19.34
N SER A 44 -20.45 7.76 20.11
CA SER A 44 -20.18 9.21 20.13
C SER A 44 -19.73 9.74 18.77
N LEU A 45 -18.87 9.03 18.06
CA LEU A 45 -18.45 9.41 16.71
C LEU A 45 -19.59 9.36 15.70
N GLN A 46 -20.50 8.39 15.82
CA GLN A 46 -21.69 8.27 14.96
C GLN A 46 -22.73 9.38 15.20
N GLN A 47 -22.71 10.02 16.37
CA GLN A 47 -23.56 11.18 16.66
C GLN A 47 -23.05 12.45 15.98
N GLU A 48 -21.73 12.65 15.96
CA GLU A 48 -21.11 13.87 15.43
C GLU A 48 -20.78 13.77 13.93
N PHE A 49 -20.49 12.57 13.44
CA PHE A 49 -20.07 12.33 12.05
C PHE A 49 -20.88 11.20 11.42
N ALA A 50 -21.01 11.23 10.10
CA ALA A 50 -21.61 10.16 9.30
C ALA A 50 -20.66 8.93 9.24
N VAL A 51 -20.42 8.30 10.39
CA VAL A 51 -19.57 7.11 10.54
C VAL A 51 -20.41 5.85 10.46
N LYS A 52 -19.94 4.86 9.72
CA LYS A 52 -20.48 3.51 9.71
C LYS A 52 -19.47 2.55 10.32
N ASP A 53 -19.91 1.75 11.29
CA ASP A 53 -19.12 0.61 11.76
C ASP A 53 -19.25 -0.53 10.75
N LEU A 54 -18.12 -0.94 10.16
CA LEU A 54 -18.02 -2.06 9.22
C LEU A 54 -17.70 -3.38 9.93
N GLY A 55 -17.60 -3.37 11.26
CA GLY A 55 -17.29 -4.53 12.08
C GLY A 55 -15.80 -4.83 12.08
N VAL A 56 -15.46 -6.12 12.14
CA VAL A 56 -14.07 -6.58 12.20
C VAL A 56 -13.32 -6.17 10.93
N LEU A 57 -12.11 -5.63 11.11
CA LEU A 57 -11.22 -5.27 10.01
C LEU A 57 -10.87 -6.50 9.16
N HIS A 58 -11.35 -6.53 7.92
CA HIS A 58 -11.05 -7.59 6.96
C HIS A 58 -10.37 -7.05 5.68
N HIS A 59 -10.73 -5.84 5.25
CA HIS A 59 -10.17 -5.24 4.04
C HIS A 59 -9.98 -3.73 4.20
N PHE A 60 -8.76 -3.24 4.00
CA PHE A 60 -8.45 -1.82 4.13
C PHE A 60 -7.47 -1.37 3.06
N LEU A 61 -7.90 -0.41 2.23
CA LEU A 61 -7.12 0.15 1.11
C LEU A 61 -6.55 -0.89 0.13
N GLY A 62 -7.19 -2.06 -0.01
CA GLY A 62 -6.69 -3.15 -0.85
C GLY A 62 -5.95 -4.23 -0.07
N VAL A 63 -5.58 -3.98 1.19
CA VAL A 63 -4.94 -4.94 2.10
C VAL A 63 -5.98 -5.88 2.67
N ILE A 64 -5.77 -7.18 2.54
CA ILE A 64 -6.55 -8.18 3.26
C ILE A 64 -5.91 -8.40 4.62
N VAL A 65 -6.73 -8.32 5.67
CA VAL A 65 -6.34 -8.48 7.07
C VAL A 65 -6.93 -9.79 7.58
N GLU A 66 -6.08 -10.77 7.84
CA GLU A 66 -6.45 -12.07 8.38
C GLU A 66 -6.00 -12.20 9.84
N PRO A 67 -6.94 -12.32 10.80
CA PRO A 67 -6.61 -12.68 12.18
C PRO A 67 -6.01 -14.09 12.25
N ARG A 68 -4.90 -14.25 12.97
CA ARG A 68 -4.26 -15.51 13.31
C ARG A 68 -3.99 -15.58 14.81
N PRO A 69 -3.83 -16.77 15.41
CA PRO A 69 -3.51 -16.89 16.83
C PRO A 69 -2.23 -16.13 17.23
N SER A 70 -1.29 -15.96 16.31
CA SER A 70 -0.01 -15.27 16.50
C SER A 70 -0.01 -13.78 16.14
N GLY A 71 -1.15 -13.20 15.71
CA GLY A 71 -1.24 -11.80 15.30
C GLY A 71 -2.12 -11.57 14.06
N LEU A 72 -1.82 -10.54 13.28
CA LEU A 72 -2.52 -10.25 12.02
C LEU A 72 -1.62 -10.57 10.84
N LEU A 73 -2.13 -11.33 9.87
CA LEU A 73 -1.49 -11.45 8.56
C LEU A 73 -2.09 -10.39 7.63
N LEU A 74 -1.23 -9.52 7.12
CA LEU A 74 -1.57 -8.54 6.09
C LEU A 74 -1.07 -9.05 4.75
N HIS A 75 -1.95 -9.19 3.76
CA HIS A 75 -1.53 -9.64 2.44
C HIS A 75 -2.30 -8.96 1.30
N HIS A 76 -1.63 -8.87 0.15
CA HIS A 76 -2.04 -8.11 -1.04
C HIS A 76 -2.12 -9.01 -2.29
N ARG A 77 -2.52 -10.27 -2.12
CA ARG A 77 -2.47 -11.27 -3.21
C ARG A 77 -3.24 -10.80 -4.44
N GLN A 78 -4.49 -10.36 -4.26
CA GLN A 78 -5.33 -9.87 -5.36
C GLN A 78 -4.71 -8.63 -6.01
N TYR A 79 -4.28 -7.65 -5.21
CA TYR A 79 -3.65 -6.44 -5.74
C TYR A 79 -2.38 -6.75 -6.58
N THR A 80 -1.60 -7.75 -6.17
CA THR A 80 -0.41 -8.19 -6.93
C THR A 80 -0.81 -8.83 -8.27
N LEU A 81 -1.86 -9.64 -8.29
CA LEU A 81 -2.42 -10.19 -9.53
C LEU A 81 -2.93 -9.08 -10.46
N ASP A 82 -3.63 -8.08 -9.94
CA ASP A 82 -4.13 -6.95 -10.71
C ASP A 82 -2.97 -6.10 -11.29
N ILE A 83 -1.84 -5.99 -10.58
CA ILE A 83 -0.62 -5.36 -11.11
C ILE A 83 -0.08 -6.16 -12.30
N LEU A 84 0.01 -7.48 -12.18
CA LEU A 84 0.50 -8.35 -13.25
C LEU A 84 -0.41 -8.31 -14.49
N GLU A 85 -1.72 -8.29 -14.30
CA GLU A 85 -2.69 -8.16 -15.39
C GLU A 85 -2.55 -6.83 -16.12
N ARG A 86 -2.49 -5.71 -15.38
CA ARG A 86 -2.24 -4.36 -15.95
C ARG A 86 -0.94 -4.30 -16.74
N ALA A 87 0.09 -4.98 -16.28
CA ALA A 87 1.37 -5.08 -16.97
C ALA A 87 1.39 -6.10 -18.13
N ARG A 88 0.33 -6.90 -18.28
CA ARG A 88 0.25 -8.06 -19.20
C ARG A 88 1.38 -9.08 -18.96
N MET A 89 1.63 -9.37 -17.69
CA MET A 89 2.70 -10.26 -17.21
C MET A 89 2.18 -11.39 -16.31
N THR A 90 0.90 -11.73 -16.38
CA THR A 90 0.29 -12.86 -15.66
C THR A 90 0.99 -14.19 -15.96
N ASP A 91 1.41 -14.39 -17.21
CA ASP A 91 2.01 -15.65 -17.69
C ASP A 91 3.53 -15.52 -17.91
N CYS A 92 4.17 -14.53 -17.28
CA CYS A 92 5.61 -14.36 -17.39
C CYS A 92 6.37 -15.46 -16.62
N ASN A 93 7.55 -15.82 -17.13
CA ASN A 93 8.45 -16.73 -16.42
C ASN A 93 8.94 -16.07 -15.12
N PRO A 94 8.73 -16.68 -13.94
CA PRO A 94 9.14 -16.08 -12.68
C PRO A 94 10.66 -15.96 -12.54
N CYS A 95 11.11 -15.16 -11.58
CA CYS A 95 12.51 -15.12 -11.14
C CYS A 95 12.59 -15.14 -9.61
N SER A 96 13.73 -15.57 -9.07
CA SER A 96 13.91 -15.80 -7.61
C SER A 96 14.45 -14.59 -6.86
N THR A 97 14.94 -13.57 -7.56
CA THR A 97 15.53 -12.37 -6.96
C THR A 97 14.78 -11.12 -7.38
N PRO A 98 14.61 -10.12 -6.49
CA PRO A 98 13.94 -8.86 -6.82
C PRO A 98 14.83 -7.88 -7.59
N VAL A 99 16.15 -8.07 -7.56
CA VAL A 99 17.16 -7.21 -8.21
C VAL A 99 18.17 -8.06 -8.95
N ASP A 100 18.63 -7.56 -10.10
CA ASP A 100 19.79 -8.10 -10.78
C ASP A 100 21.09 -7.51 -10.17
N THR A 101 21.93 -8.37 -9.62
CA THR A 101 23.18 -7.99 -8.95
C THR A 101 24.23 -7.34 -9.85
N GLN A 102 24.05 -7.37 -11.19
CA GLN A 102 25.10 -7.00 -12.14
C GLN A 102 24.96 -5.58 -12.74
N ALA A 103 23.89 -4.84 -12.48
CA ALA A 103 23.66 -3.55 -13.13
C ALA A 103 23.17 -2.46 -12.17
N LYS A 104 24.01 -1.47 -11.90
CA LYS A 104 23.57 -0.20 -11.31
C LYS A 104 22.78 0.56 -12.38
N LEU A 105 21.52 0.88 -12.10
CA LEU A 105 20.69 1.67 -13.01
C LEU A 105 21.32 3.07 -13.14
N SER A 106 21.56 3.49 -14.38
CA SER A 106 22.17 4.77 -14.70
C SER A 106 21.11 5.69 -15.31
N GLU A 107 21.11 6.96 -14.88
CA GLU A 107 20.12 7.97 -15.30
C GLU A 107 20.16 8.26 -16.80
N ASP A 108 21.35 8.24 -17.41
CA ASP A 108 21.56 8.68 -18.79
C ASP A 108 21.74 7.54 -19.80
N VAL A 109 21.66 6.29 -19.35
CA VAL A 109 21.96 5.14 -20.20
C VAL A 109 20.68 4.58 -20.84
N GLY A 110 20.76 4.35 -22.15
CA GLY A 110 19.73 3.71 -22.94
C GLY A 110 18.69 4.68 -23.51
N THR A 111 17.80 4.14 -24.34
CA THR A 111 16.77 4.93 -25.02
C THR A 111 15.69 5.38 -24.03
N PRO A 112 15.31 6.68 -24.02
CA PRO A 112 14.13 7.16 -23.31
C PRO A 112 12.85 6.43 -23.72
N ILE A 113 11.93 6.25 -22.78
CA ILE A 113 10.60 5.74 -23.05
C ILE A 113 9.75 6.90 -23.58
N ALA A 114 9.23 6.76 -24.80
CA ALA A 114 8.45 7.82 -25.46
C ALA A 114 7.18 8.22 -24.70
N ASP A 115 6.44 7.25 -24.16
CA ASP A 115 5.32 7.49 -23.24
C ASP A 115 5.59 6.85 -21.86
N PRO A 116 5.94 7.66 -20.85
CA PRO A 116 6.28 7.17 -19.51
C PRO A 116 5.04 6.78 -18.68
N THR A 117 3.81 7.00 -19.18
CA THR A 117 2.57 6.81 -18.41
C THR A 117 2.44 5.40 -17.83
N ALA A 118 2.63 4.37 -18.66
CA ALA A 118 2.55 2.98 -18.20
C ALA A 118 3.62 2.66 -17.15
N TYR A 119 4.84 3.16 -17.34
CA TYR A 119 5.94 2.99 -16.39
C TYR A 119 5.60 3.61 -15.03
N ARG A 120 5.16 4.87 -15.01
CA ARG A 120 4.80 5.61 -13.78
C ARG A 120 3.64 4.94 -13.04
N ASN A 121 2.62 4.51 -13.78
CA ASN A 121 1.46 3.81 -13.21
C ASN A 121 1.86 2.50 -12.53
N LEU A 122 2.73 1.70 -13.17
CA LEU A 122 3.20 0.44 -12.60
C LEU A 122 4.15 0.66 -11.42
N ALA A 123 5.09 1.60 -11.53
CA ALA A 123 6.02 1.93 -10.45
C ALA A 123 5.27 2.45 -9.20
N GLY A 124 4.25 3.30 -9.39
CA GLY A 124 3.39 3.75 -8.28
C GLY A 124 2.59 2.61 -7.64
N ALA A 125 2.06 1.68 -8.44
CA ALA A 125 1.38 0.50 -7.92
C ALA A 125 2.33 -0.42 -7.13
N MET A 126 3.57 -0.59 -7.60
CA MET A 126 4.60 -1.33 -6.86
C MET A 126 5.00 -0.64 -5.56
N GLN A 127 5.08 0.69 -5.55
CA GLN A 127 5.34 1.46 -4.33
C GLN A 127 4.32 1.13 -3.25
N TYR A 128 3.05 0.95 -3.62
CA TYR A 128 2.00 0.56 -2.68
C TYR A 128 2.20 -0.86 -2.10
N LEU A 129 2.73 -1.81 -2.89
CA LEU A 129 3.02 -3.17 -2.39
C LEU A 129 4.07 -3.18 -1.27
N THR A 130 4.96 -2.19 -1.22
CA THR A 130 6.06 -2.15 -0.22
C THR A 130 5.55 -2.11 1.23
N PHE A 131 4.31 -1.66 1.47
CA PHE A 131 3.68 -1.71 2.79
C PHE A 131 3.55 -3.13 3.35
N THR A 132 3.40 -4.13 2.48
CA THR A 132 3.24 -5.55 2.86
C THR A 132 4.38 -6.45 2.37
N ARG A 133 5.24 -5.92 1.49
CA ARG A 133 6.35 -6.64 0.84
C ARG A 133 7.66 -5.89 1.06
N PRO A 134 8.23 -5.93 2.28
CA PRO A 134 9.48 -5.23 2.57
C PRO A 134 10.66 -5.78 1.76
N ASP A 135 10.56 -7.02 1.28
CA ASP A 135 11.58 -7.70 0.47
C ASP A 135 11.80 -7.06 -0.92
N ILE A 136 10.81 -6.34 -1.46
CA ILE A 136 10.94 -5.63 -2.75
C ILE A 136 11.28 -4.15 -2.61
N THR A 137 11.25 -3.59 -1.39
CA THR A 137 11.30 -2.14 -1.17
C THR A 137 12.48 -1.46 -1.84
N TYR A 138 13.68 -2.03 -1.69
CA TYR A 138 14.88 -1.50 -2.33
C TYR A 138 14.74 -1.46 -3.87
N ALA A 139 14.29 -2.57 -4.45
CA ALA A 139 14.14 -2.73 -5.89
C ALA A 139 13.11 -1.72 -6.46
N VAL A 140 11.99 -1.54 -5.74
CA VAL A 140 10.94 -0.59 -6.10
C VAL A 140 11.45 0.84 -6.02
N GLN A 141 12.18 1.19 -4.95
CA GLN A 141 12.79 2.52 -4.82
C GLN A 141 13.72 2.85 -5.98
N GLN A 142 14.57 1.90 -6.42
CA GLN A 142 15.45 2.12 -7.57
C GLN A 142 14.67 2.44 -8.86
N VAL A 143 13.55 1.77 -9.10
CA VAL A 143 12.68 2.05 -10.25
C VAL A 143 11.98 3.41 -10.09
N CYS A 144 11.53 3.75 -8.89
CA CYS A 144 10.84 5.02 -8.61
C CYS A 144 11.72 6.26 -8.81
N LEU A 145 13.05 6.15 -8.63
CA LEU A 145 13.98 7.27 -8.87
C LEU A 145 13.91 7.82 -10.29
N HIS A 146 13.57 6.99 -11.28
CA HIS A 146 13.57 7.34 -12.69
C HIS A 146 12.17 7.66 -13.25
N MET A 147 11.20 8.01 -12.41
CA MET A 147 9.83 8.34 -12.87
C MET A 147 9.77 9.56 -13.80
N HIS A 148 10.70 10.52 -13.68
CA HIS A 148 10.69 11.73 -14.49
C HIS A 148 11.08 11.45 -15.95
N ASP A 149 12.21 10.78 -16.17
CA ASP A 149 12.75 10.39 -17.48
C ASP A 149 13.07 8.87 -17.50
N PRO A 150 12.04 7.99 -17.57
CA PRO A 150 12.29 6.56 -17.57
C PRO A 150 12.86 6.10 -18.91
N ARG A 151 13.76 5.11 -18.86
CA ARG A 151 14.51 4.58 -20.01
C ARG A 151 14.34 3.08 -20.11
N LYS A 152 14.72 2.50 -21.26
CA LYS A 152 14.63 1.04 -21.50
C LYS A 152 15.24 0.20 -20.36
N PRO A 153 16.43 0.51 -19.79
CA PRO A 153 16.97 -0.24 -18.66
C PRO A 153 16.07 -0.20 -17.42
N HIS A 154 15.47 0.96 -17.13
CA HIS A 154 14.54 1.12 -16.00
C HIS A 154 13.28 0.26 -16.19
N LEU A 155 12.74 0.21 -17.41
CA LEU A 155 11.61 -0.67 -17.73
C LEU A 155 11.99 -2.15 -17.61
N THR A 156 13.21 -2.53 -18.01
CA THR A 156 13.70 -3.90 -17.83
C THR A 156 13.78 -4.28 -16.35
N ALA A 157 14.28 -3.38 -15.49
CA ALA A 157 14.29 -3.58 -14.05
C ALA A 157 12.86 -3.74 -13.50
N LEU A 158 11.94 -2.85 -13.88
CA LEU A 158 10.52 -2.96 -13.50
C LEU A 158 9.92 -4.32 -13.92
N LYS A 159 10.18 -4.78 -15.15
CA LYS A 159 9.73 -6.10 -15.62
C LYS A 159 10.36 -7.25 -14.83
N HIS A 160 11.61 -7.11 -14.40
CA HIS A 160 12.26 -8.09 -13.52
C HIS A 160 11.52 -8.19 -12.18
N LEU A 161 11.18 -7.05 -11.57
CA LEU A 161 10.36 -7.05 -10.34
C LEU A 161 9.01 -7.74 -10.56
N LEU A 162 8.33 -7.52 -11.68
CA LEU A 162 7.07 -8.20 -11.99
C LEU A 162 7.24 -9.72 -12.07
N ARG A 163 8.34 -10.20 -12.66
CA ARG A 163 8.66 -11.64 -12.69
C ARG A 163 8.91 -12.21 -11.29
N TYR A 164 9.57 -11.44 -10.42
CA TYR A 164 9.78 -11.84 -9.04
C TYR A 164 8.46 -11.92 -8.27
N LEU A 165 7.59 -10.92 -8.43
CA LEU A 165 6.24 -10.93 -7.86
C LEU A 165 5.46 -12.16 -8.33
N ARG A 166 5.49 -12.48 -9.64
CA ARG A 166 4.83 -13.68 -10.17
C ARG A 166 5.31 -14.98 -9.49
N GLY A 167 6.59 -15.07 -9.16
CA GLY A 167 7.17 -16.24 -8.49
C GLY A 167 6.89 -16.32 -6.98
N THR A 168 6.41 -15.23 -6.37
CA THR A 168 6.31 -15.07 -4.91
C THR A 168 4.90 -14.67 -4.45
N ILE A 169 3.88 -14.90 -5.28
CA ILE A 169 2.45 -14.65 -5.00
C ILE A 169 1.81 -15.80 -4.22
#